data_AF-R6SG79-F1
#
_entry.id   AF-R6SG79-F1
#
_cell.length_a   1.000
_cell.length_b   1.000
_cell.length_c   1.000
_cell.angle_alpha   90.00
_cell.angle_beta   90.00
_cell.angle_gamma   90.00
#
_symmetry.space_group_name_H-M   'P 1'
#
loop_
_entity.id
_entity.type
_entity.pdbx_description
1 polymer ?
#
loop_
_entity_poly.entity_id
_entity_poly.type
_entity_poly.pdbx_seq_one_letter_code
_entity_poly.pdbx_strand_id
1 'polypeptide(L)'
;MKSNGAIKYIYDASPFYVHWKKHFCPKCGKKLELRYISKIVNSNSLEAKDYDFSVGDTFLVGDVEFRTRYFYCPKCRLDISLQEMKKFEKGKRKE
;
A
#
# COMPACT_ATOMS: atom_id res chain seq x y z
N MET A 1 -18.08 -1.27 6.18
CA MET A 1 -18.90 -1.77 5.06
C MET A 1 -18.04 -2.78 4.30
N LYS A 2 -18.48 -4.03 4.18
CA LYS A 2 -17.81 -5.03 3.32
C LYS A 2 -18.46 -4.92 1.94
N SER A 3 -17.71 -4.46 0.95
CA SER A 3 -18.11 -4.47 -0.46
C SER A 3 -18.13 -5.92 -0.95
N ASN A 4 -19.25 -6.38 -1.51
CA ASN A 4 -19.34 -7.67 -2.22
C ASN A 4 -18.67 -7.63 -3.62
N GLY A 5 -17.78 -6.66 -3.86
CA GLY A 5 -17.10 -6.43 -5.13
C GLY A 5 -15.71 -7.08 -5.20
N ALA A 6 -15.07 -7.00 -6.38
CA ALA A 6 -13.72 -7.51 -6.57
C ALA A 6 -12.69 -6.72 -5.72
N ILE A 7 -11.70 -7.40 -5.17
CA ILE A 7 -10.61 -6.77 -4.39
C ILE A 7 -9.31 -6.90 -5.18
N LYS A 8 -8.66 -5.78 -5.49
CA LYS A 8 -7.34 -5.75 -6.12
C LYS A 8 -6.29 -5.22 -5.14
N TYR A 9 -5.26 -6.02 -4.88
CA TYR A 9 -4.12 -5.62 -4.05
C TYR A 9 -3.08 -4.89 -4.90
N ILE A 10 -2.63 -3.73 -4.42
CA ILE A 10 -1.56 -2.97 -5.05
C ILE A 10 -0.22 -3.45 -4.44
N TYR A 11 0.70 -3.88 -5.30
CA TYR A 11 2.01 -4.45 -4.92
C TYR A 11 3.16 -3.52 -5.33
N ASP A 12 3.44 -2.50 -4.51
CA ASP A 12 4.50 -1.52 -4.79
C ASP A 12 5.90 -1.96 -4.32
N ALA A 13 6.02 -3.13 -3.69
CA ALA A 13 7.28 -3.69 -3.22
C ALA A 13 7.25 -5.22 -3.16
N SER A 14 8.42 -5.84 -3.11
CA SER A 14 8.53 -7.30 -3.03
C SER A 14 7.93 -7.84 -1.72
N PRO A 15 7.26 -9.01 -1.73
CA PRO A 15 6.68 -9.60 -0.53
C PRO A 15 7.69 -9.80 0.60
N PHE A 16 8.93 -10.17 0.26
CA PHE A 16 10.06 -10.31 1.19
C PHE A 16 10.35 -9.00 1.94
N TYR A 17 10.35 -7.88 1.21
CA TYR A 17 10.53 -6.56 1.81
C TYR A 17 9.39 -6.25 2.75
N VAL A 18 8.15 -6.43 2.31
CA VAL A 18 6.96 -6.01 3.08
C VAL A 18 6.73 -6.87 4.33
N HIS A 19 6.92 -8.19 4.24
CA HIS A 19 6.48 -9.13 5.28
C HIS A 19 7.63 -9.69 6.13
N TRP A 20 8.84 -9.84 5.59
CA TRP A 20 9.95 -10.48 6.33
C TRP A 20 10.97 -9.48 6.87
N LYS A 21 11.16 -8.34 6.21
CA LYS A 21 12.04 -7.30 6.72
C LYS A 21 11.38 -6.58 7.89
N LYS A 22 12.15 -6.35 8.96
CA LYS A 22 11.72 -5.49 10.07
C LYS A 22 11.93 -4.02 9.68
N HIS A 23 10.85 -3.24 9.75
CA HIS A 23 10.88 -1.81 9.49
C HIS A 23 10.72 -1.01 10.78
N PHE A 24 11.45 0.09 10.88
CA PHE A 24 11.47 0.95 12.07
C PHE A 24 11.13 2.39 11.69
N CYS A 25 10.38 3.06 12.55
CA CYS A 25 9.97 4.44 12.34
C CYS A 25 11.22 5.34 12.20
N PRO A 26 11.33 6.14 11.13
CA PRO A 26 12.48 7.03 10.95
C PRO A 26 12.57 8.11 12.03
N LYS A 27 11.44 8.47 12.68
CA LYS A 27 11.39 9.50 13.72
C LYS A 27 11.75 8.98 15.13
N CYS A 28 11.21 7.83 15.52
CA CYS A 28 11.30 7.36 16.91
C CYS A 28 11.92 5.97 17.09
N GLY A 29 12.35 5.32 16.01
CA GLY A 29 12.98 3.99 16.06
C GLY A 29 12.07 2.82 16.45
N LYS A 30 10.78 3.04 16.71
CA LYS A 30 9.84 1.97 17.06
C LYS A 30 9.52 1.12 15.83
N LYS A 31 9.35 -0.20 16.01
CA LYS A 31 8.92 -1.11 14.95
C LYS A 31 7.59 -0.65 14.34
N LEU A 32 7.52 -0.62 13.01
CA LEU A 32 6.31 -0.27 12.28
C LEU A 32 5.37 -1.47 12.16
N GLU A 33 4.09 -1.19 12.12
CA GLU A 33 3.01 -2.14 11.83
C GLU A 33 2.65 -2.08 10.35
N LEU A 34 2.32 -3.22 9.74
CA LEU A 34 1.80 -3.25 8.38
C LEU A 34 0.28 -3.08 8.42
N ARG A 35 -0.25 -2.11 7.68
CA ARG A 35 -1.69 -1.83 7.57
C ARG A 35 -2.12 -1.72 6.12
N TYR A 36 -3.43 -1.72 5.90
CA TYR A 36 -4.06 -1.59 4.59
C TYR A 36 -4.96 -0.38 4.58
N ILE A 37 -4.88 0.41 3.51
CA ILE A 37 -5.89 1.39 3.15
C ILE A 37 -6.66 0.85 1.95
N SER A 38 -7.98 0.86 2.05
CA SER A 38 -8.89 0.42 1.00
C SER A 38 -9.56 1.63 0.37
N LYS A 39 -9.65 1.63 -0.96
CA LYS A 39 -10.46 2.60 -1.71
C LYS A 39 -11.30 1.85 -2.73
N ILE A 40 -12.59 2.12 -2.76
CA ILE A 40 -13.49 1.55 -3.77
C ILE A 40 -13.55 2.54 -4.93
N VAL A 41 -13.24 2.06 -6.13
CA VAL A 41 -13.28 2.86 -7.36
C VAL A 41 -14.13 2.11 -8.38
N ASN A 42 -15.10 2.80 -8.96
CA ASN A 42 -15.92 2.26 -10.03
C ASN A 42 -15.18 2.39 -11.37
N SER A 43 -15.12 1.33 -12.16
CA SER A 43 -14.42 1.32 -13.46
C SER A 43 -14.93 2.35 -14.47
N ASN A 44 -16.17 2.86 -14.31
CA ASN A 44 -16.78 3.86 -15.19
C ASN A 44 -16.66 5.29 -14.66
N SER A 45 -16.05 5.48 -13.49
CA SER A 45 -15.87 6.81 -12.88
C SER A 45 -14.70 7.58 -13.50
N LEU A 46 -14.69 8.90 -13.39
CA LEU A 46 -13.55 9.73 -13.83
C LEU A 46 -12.26 9.39 -13.08
N GLU A 47 -12.38 9.01 -11.81
CA GLU A 47 -11.27 8.58 -10.96
C GLU A 47 -10.62 7.27 -11.46
N ALA A 48 -11.35 6.44 -12.21
CA ALA A 48 -10.83 5.16 -12.71
C ALA A 48 -9.55 5.31 -13.54
N LYS A 49 -9.29 6.49 -14.11
CA LYS A 49 -8.08 6.79 -14.89
C LYS A 49 -6.78 6.67 -14.07
N ASP A 50 -6.86 6.84 -12.75
CA ASP A 50 -5.71 6.77 -11.85
C ASP A 50 -5.48 5.35 -11.29
N TYR A 51 -6.30 4.39 -11.71
CA TYR A 51 -6.29 3.02 -11.19
C TYR A 51 -6.17 2.00 -12.32
N ASP A 52 -5.33 1.00 -12.13
CA ASP A 52 -5.23 -0.14 -13.05
C ASP A 52 -6.28 -1.20 -12.66
N PHE A 53 -7.26 -1.44 -13.52
CA PHE A 53 -8.30 -2.47 -13.31
C PHE A 53 -7.96 -3.81 -13.98
N SER A 54 -6.80 -3.92 -14.64
CA SER A 54 -6.40 -5.12 -15.39
C SER A 54 -5.93 -6.25 -14.46
N VAL A 55 -6.26 -7.50 -14.75
CA VAL A 55 -5.78 -8.69 -14.02
C VAL A 55 -5.40 -9.74 -15.05
N GLY A 56 -4.09 -9.84 -15.33
CA GLY A 56 -3.59 -10.64 -16.46
C GLY A 56 -4.21 -10.15 -17.76
N ASP A 57 -4.83 -11.06 -18.52
CA ASP A 57 -5.50 -10.77 -19.80
C ASP A 57 -6.97 -10.31 -19.65
N THR A 58 -7.42 -10.07 -18.42
CA THR A 58 -8.81 -9.69 -18.11
C THR A 58 -8.90 -8.30 -17.46
N PHE A 59 -10.10 -7.73 -17.43
CA PHE A 59 -10.36 -6.40 -16.86
C PHE A 59 -11.51 -6.46 -15.85
N LEU A 60 -11.33 -5.83 -14.69
CA LEU A 60 -12.37 -5.76 -13.66
C LEU A 60 -13.37 -4.64 -13.98
N VAL A 61 -14.66 -4.97 -13.99
CA VAL A 61 -15.75 -4.04 -14.31
C VAL A 61 -16.62 -3.80 -13.06
N GLY A 62 -17.04 -2.54 -12.86
CA GLY A 62 -17.86 -2.12 -11.73
C GLY A 62 -17.04 -1.63 -10.54
N ASP A 63 -17.56 -1.83 -9.33
CA ASP A 63 -16.90 -1.41 -8.10
C ASP A 63 -15.76 -2.36 -7.71
N VAL A 64 -14.53 -1.83 -7.68
CA VAL A 64 -13.34 -2.57 -7.29
C VAL A 64 -12.72 -1.93 -6.05
N GLU A 65 -12.47 -2.74 -5.03
CA GLU A 65 -11.77 -2.33 -3.82
C GLU A 65 -10.25 -2.47 -4.02
N PHE A 66 -9.58 -1.34 -4.19
CA PHE A 66 -8.13 -1.24 -4.25
C PHE A 66 -7.55 -1.20 -2.84
N ARG A 67 -6.70 -2.18 -2.51
CA ARG A 67 -6.02 -2.26 -1.21
C ARG A 67 -4.54 -1.98 -1.35
N THR A 68 -4.10 -0.87 -0.78
CA THR A 68 -2.69 -0.48 -0.72
C THR A 68 -2.14 -0.74 0.66
N ARG A 69 -0.95 -1.34 0.72
CA ARG A 69 -0.22 -1.55 1.96
C ARG A 69 0.57 -0.31 2.35
N TYR A 70 0.61 -0.02 3.64
CA TYR A 70 1.46 1.02 4.19
C TYR A 70 1.98 0.63 5.57
N PHE A 71 3.05 1.28 6.01
CA PHE A 71 3.60 1.12 7.35
C PHE A 71 3.05 2.19 8.30
N TYR A 72 2.64 1.76 9.48
CA TYR A 72 2.12 2.62 10.52
C TYR A 72 3.02 2.64 11.75
N CYS A 73 3.32 3.82 12.26
CA CYS A 73 3.99 3.97 13.56
C CYS A 73 2.96 4.19 14.67
N PRO A 74 2.79 3.24 15.61
CA PRO A 74 1.82 3.40 16.70
C PRO A 74 2.21 4.47 17.73
N LYS A 75 3.48 4.88 17.78
CA LYS A 75 3.95 5.95 18.69
C LYS A 75 3.79 7.34 18.07
N CYS A 76 4.20 7.50 16.81
CA CYS A 76 4.14 8.79 16.12
C CYS A 76 2.80 9.04 15.41
N ARG A 77 1.94 8.03 15.30
CA ARG A 77 0.73 8.05 14.47
C ARG A 77 1.04 8.48 13.04
N LEU A 78 2.13 7.96 12.49
CA LEU A 78 2.63 8.30 11.16
C LEU A 78 2.36 7.14 10.20
N ASP A 79 1.69 7.46 9.10
CA ASP A 79 1.53 6.58 7.94
C ASP A 79 2.69 6.82 6.98
N ILE A 80 3.30 5.74 6.50
CA ILE A 80 4.46 5.78 5.60
C ILE A 80 4.19 4.79 4.48
N SER A 81 4.17 5.27 3.23
CA SER A 81 4.06 4.36 2.08
C SER A 81 5.28 3.44 1.97
N LEU A 82 5.13 2.30 1.29
CA LEU A 82 6.25 1.38 1.05
C LEU A 82 7.40 2.08 0.30
N GLN A 83 7.07 2.98 -0.63
CA GLN A 83 8.05 3.74 -1.39
C GLN A 83 8.81 4.75 -0.52
N GLU A 84 8.12 5.49 0.34
CA GLU A 84 8.76 6.42 1.29
C GLU A 84 9.67 5.67 2.26
N MET A 85 9.21 4.53 2.81
CA MET A 85 10.04 3.74 3.71
C MET A 85 11.32 3.26 3.03
N LYS A 86 11.23 2.84 1.77
CA LYS A 86 12.39 2.45 0.96
C LYS A 86 13.36 3.62 0.75
N LYS A 87 12.86 4.85 0.58
CA LYS A 87 13.70 6.05 0.49
C LYS A 87 14.42 6.33 1.81
N PHE A 88 13.71 6.29 2.94
CA PHE A 88 14.31 6.48 4.27
C PHE A 88 15.41 5.45 4.56
N GLU A 89 15.20 4.18 4.24
CA GLU A 89 16.19 3.13 4.47
C GLU A 89 17.40 3.19 3.53
N LYS A 90 17.22 3.65 2.29
CA LYS A 90 18.32 3.87 1.35
C LYS A 90 19.19 5.06 1.76
N GLY A 91 18.58 6.14 2.26
CA GLY A 91 19.31 7.31 2.77
C GLY A 91 20.30 6.93 3.87
N LYS A 92 19.87 6.08 4.81
CA LYS A 92 20.70 5.58 5.92
C LYS A 92 21.86 4.65 5.52
N ARG A 93 21.95 4.20 4.26
CA ARG A 93 23.06 3.34 3.80
C ARG A 93 24.21 4.13 3.17
N LYS A 94 24.05 5.43 2.99
CA LYS A 94 25.05 6.31 2.35
C LYS A 94 25.85 7.15 3.37
N GLU A 95 25.55 6.99 4.65
CA GLU A 95 26.38 7.44 5.78
C GLU A 95 27.12 6.23 6.36
#